data_AF-A0A954AMC7-F1
#
_entry.id   AF-A0A954AMC7-F1
#
_cell.length_a   1.000
_cell.length_b   1.000
_cell.length_c   1.000
_cell.angle_alpha   90.00
_cell.angle_beta   90.00
_cell.angle_gamma   90.00
#
_symmetry.space_group_name_H-M   'P 1'
#
loop_
_entity.id
_entity.type
_entity.pdbx_description
1 polymer ?
#
loop_
_entity_poly.entity_id
_entity_poly.type
_entity_poly.pdbx_seq_one_letter_code
_entity_poly.pdbx_strand_id
1 'polypeptide(L)'
;MNTLNLHDNARSLLERYLGRVRDAFGSRDQVDLEADEITEDVRQHVFDTLTTRSEPISAASMQRVLDELGNPHDWTERRPNTETDRSRRRLTIEATLPRKTAPRRDDWNLAYVSLALLLLAFAVPPLLWILTFGAFLTARASAHADGIAQPRERTSQAFLRNPSLLFVYVPLVMVLLLWPAVVVRFAADYLVDHRVFATRFGVEFAWIAERIATIRLTNFDPSRTLDSAVRNGHWLIFPVGCWLIVLAAIVRLAPRPSAKLFHPFLGRSTRTLAGMLLFCGLLLVASALALVLLKHSLPHDAVVRHTMGSGALATHG
;
A
#
# COMPACT_ATOMS: atom_id res chain seq x y z
N MET A 1 6.91 26.10 -0.52
CA MET A 1 7.45 26.61 0.75
C MET A 1 7.23 28.11 0.78
N ASN A 2 6.44 28.61 1.72
CA ASN A 2 6.27 30.06 1.89
C ASN A 2 7.59 30.63 2.38
N THR A 3 8.17 31.56 1.63
CA THR A 3 9.43 32.21 2.01
C THR A 3 9.12 33.29 3.05
N LEU A 4 9.51 33.07 4.31
CA LEU A 4 9.52 34.14 5.31
C LEU A 4 10.48 35.24 4.82
N ASN A 5 10.05 36.50 4.87
CA ASN A 5 10.93 37.65 4.69
C ASN A 5 11.82 37.80 5.94
N LEU A 6 12.84 36.97 6.03
CA LEU A 6 13.87 36.99 7.06
C LEU A 6 14.94 38.01 6.68
N HIS A 7 15.32 38.86 7.63
CA HIS A 7 16.54 39.66 7.49
C HIS A 7 17.77 38.72 7.45
N ASP A 8 18.83 39.09 6.73
CA ASP A 8 19.99 38.20 6.53
C ASP A 8 20.62 37.75 7.86
N ASN A 9 20.61 38.62 8.87
CA ASN A 9 21.05 38.30 10.21
C ASN A 9 20.18 37.23 10.89
N ALA A 10 18.85 37.29 10.75
CA ALA A 10 17.94 36.28 11.28
C ALA A 10 18.11 34.93 10.57
N ARG A 11 18.31 34.95 9.25
CA ARG A 11 18.60 33.75 8.46
C ARG A 11 19.89 33.06 8.93
N SER A 12 20.96 33.82 9.17
CA SER A 12 22.23 33.26 9.65
C SER A 12 22.15 32.68 11.07
N LEU A 13 21.29 33.23 11.94
CA LEU A 13 21.03 32.68 13.28
C LEU A 13 20.29 31.35 13.20
N LEU A 14 19.24 31.28 12.37
CA LEU A 14 18.48 30.05 12.16
C LEU A 14 19.38 28.94 11.58
N GLU A 15 20.11 29.21 10.50
CA GLU A 15 21.00 28.21 9.90
C GLU A 15 22.09 27.72 10.86
N ARG A 16 22.67 28.61 11.69
CA ARG A 16 23.60 28.20 12.76
C ARG A 16 22.93 27.32 13.81
N TYR A 17 21.69 27.61 14.17
CA TYR A 17 20.94 26.79 15.11
C TYR A 17 20.63 25.41 14.52
N LEU A 18 20.17 25.34 13.26
CA LEU A 18 19.92 24.08 12.56
C LEU A 18 21.20 23.25 12.38
N GLY A 19 22.36 23.90 12.16
CA GLY A 19 23.66 23.24 12.20
C GLY A 19 23.90 22.53 13.54
N ARG A 20 23.69 23.23 14.66
CA ARG A 20 23.80 22.62 16.00
C ARG A 20 22.81 21.47 16.25
N VAL A 21 21.60 21.57 15.71
CA VAL A 21 20.63 20.46 15.74
C VAL A 21 21.20 19.25 14.99
N ARG A 22 21.66 19.43 13.75
CA ARG A 22 22.26 18.32 12.97
C ARG A 22 23.48 17.73 13.67
N ASP A 23 24.34 18.54 14.27
CA ASP A 23 25.53 18.06 14.99
C ASP A 23 25.14 17.24 16.24
N ALA A 24 24.15 17.71 17.00
CA ALA A 24 23.66 17.00 18.19
C ALA A 24 23.03 15.63 17.85
N PHE A 25 22.32 15.53 16.73
CA PHE A 25 21.64 14.29 16.32
C PHE A 25 22.46 13.41 15.35
N GLY A 26 23.46 13.96 14.65
CA GLY A 26 24.28 13.24 13.66
C GLY A 26 25.42 12.42 14.27
N SER A 27 25.81 12.71 15.52
CA SER A 27 26.96 12.06 16.18
C SER A 27 26.68 10.67 16.77
N ARG A 28 25.43 10.19 16.80
CA ARG A 28 25.09 8.90 17.43
C ARG A 28 24.58 7.90 16.39
N ASP A 29 25.15 6.69 16.40
CA ASP A 29 24.69 5.45 15.73
C ASP A 29 23.25 5.02 16.11
N GLN A 30 22.44 5.90 16.71
CA GLN A 30 21.04 5.65 17.01
C GLN A 30 20.18 5.85 15.77
N VAL A 31 20.13 4.76 15.02
CA VAL A 31 19.02 4.25 14.22
C VAL A 31 17.67 4.92 14.57
N ASP A 32 17.07 5.54 13.55
CA ASP A 32 15.64 5.83 13.32
C ASP A 32 15.06 7.24 13.58
N LEU A 33 15.82 8.26 13.97
CA LEU A 33 15.36 9.65 13.79
C LEU A 33 16.26 10.36 12.80
N GLU A 34 15.76 10.56 11.57
CA GLU A 34 16.45 11.31 10.54
C GLU A 34 16.63 12.74 11.08
N ALA A 35 17.89 13.17 11.29
CA ALA A 35 18.19 14.52 11.78
C ALA A 35 17.49 15.60 10.94
N ASP A 36 17.26 15.31 9.66
CA ASP A 36 16.51 16.13 8.73
C ASP A 36 15.03 16.34 9.14
N GLU A 37 14.36 15.34 9.71
CA GLU A 37 12.97 15.44 10.19
C GLU A 37 12.89 16.42 11.36
N ILE A 38 13.80 16.30 12.35
CA ILE A 38 13.87 17.23 13.49
C ILE A 38 14.22 18.64 13.02
N THR A 39 15.12 18.76 12.03
CA THR A 39 15.49 20.05 11.45
C THR A 39 14.29 20.72 10.78
N GLU A 40 13.46 19.94 10.07
CA GLU A 40 12.24 20.43 9.44
C GLU A 40 11.16 20.82 10.46
N ASP A 41 11.00 20.03 11.53
CA ASP A 41 10.10 20.37 12.65
C ASP A 41 10.49 21.69 13.32
N VAL A 42 11.80 21.91 13.55
CA VAL A 42 12.30 23.18 14.11
C VAL A 42 12.00 24.34 13.15
N ARG A 43 12.23 24.16 11.84
CA ARG A 43 11.88 25.19 10.83
C ARG A 43 10.40 25.50 10.84
N GLN A 44 9.56 24.48 10.89
CA GLN A 44 8.11 24.62 10.91
C GLN A 44 7.64 25.37 12.17
N HIS A 45 8.18 25.01 13.35
CA HIS A 45 7.86 25.69 14.59
C HIS A 45 8.27 27.17 14.58
N VAL A 46 9.48 27.48 14.09
CA VAL A 46 9.95 28.86 13.92
C VAL A 46 9.05 29.62 12.95
N PHE A 47 8.65 28.97 11.84
CA PHE A 47 7.72 29.55 10.88
C PHE A 47 6.37 29.87 11.51
N ASP A 48 5.73 28.92 12.18
CA ASP A 48 4.41 29.09 12.78
C ASP A 48 4.42 30.17 13.87
N THR A 49 5.48 30.21 14.68
CA THR A 49 5.64 31.21 15.75
C THR A 49 5.79 32.63 15.19
N LEU A 50 6.51 32.77 14.07
CA LEU A 50 6.83 34.09 13.50
C LEU A 50 5.82 34.57 12.45
N THR A 51 5.02 33.68 11.86
CA THR A 51 4.01 34.02 10.83
C THR A 51 2.90 34.92 11.37
N THR A 52 2.69 34.93 12.69
CA THR A 52 1.72 35.82 13.35
C THR A 52 2.17 37.29 13.38
N ARG A 53 3.40 37.61 12.94
CA ARG A 53 3.94 38.98 12.93
C ARG A 53 4.06 39.49 11.49
N SER A 54 3.40 40.60 11.20
CA SER A 54 3.30 41.20 9.86
C SER A 54 4.52 42.02 9.41
N GLU A 55 5.61 42.03 10.19
CA GLU A 55 6.82 42.82 9.93
C GLU A 55 8.02 41.93 9.57
N PRO A 56 9.04 42.47 8.87
CA PRO A 56 10.29 41.76 8.64
C PRO A 56 10.87 41.25 9.96
N ILE A 57 11.16 39.95 10.01
CA ILE A 57 11.56 39.30 11.26
C ILE A 57 12.97 39.76 11.63
N SER A 58 13.06 40.50 12.73
CA SER A 58 14.33 40.97 13.29
C SER A 58 15.14 39.83 13.91
N ALA A 59 16.47 39.98 13.92
CA ALA A 59 17.38 39.02 14.53
C ALA A 59 17.08 38.80 16.03
N ALA A 60 16.65 39.84 16.75
CA ALA A 60 16.25 39.75 18.15
C ALA A 60 14.99 38.89 18.36
N SER A 61 14.01 38.97 17.45
CA SER A 61 12.82 38.12 17.51
C SER A 61 13.17 36.66 17.24
N MET A 62 14.02 36.41 16.24
CA MET A 62 14.52 35.07 15.94
C MET A 62 15.28 34.49 17.14
N GLN A 63 16.22 35.25 17.72
CA GLN A 63 16.99 34.80 18.88
C GLN A 63 16.08 34.42 20.05
N ARG A 64 15.03 35.20 20.34
CA ARG A 64 14.07 34.87 21.40
C ARG A 64 13.37 33.53 21.17
N VAL A 65 12.93 33.25 19.95
CA VAL A 65 12.30 31.95 19.60
C VAL A 65 13.31 30.81 19.73
N LEU A 66 14.56 31.03 19.31
CA LEU A 66 15.63 30.03 19.46
C LEU A 66 16.03 29.80 20.93
N ASP A 67 15.97 30.83 21.77
CA ASP A 67 16.23 30.73 23.21
C ASP A 67 15.09 29.98 23.92
N GLU A 68 13.84 30.16 23.48
CA GLU A 68 12.67 29.40 23.96
C GLU A 68 12.77 27.90 23.61
N LEU A 69 13.34 27.56 22.46
CA LEU A 69 13.63 26.18 22.07
C LEU A 69 14.76 25.54 22.91
N GLY A 70 15.69 26.35 23.43
CA GLY A 70 16.81 25.90 24.25
C GLY A 70 17.97 25.29 23.45
N ASN A 71 18.94 24.69 24.14
CA ASN A 71 20.13 24.11 23.50
C ASN A 71 19.81 22.71 22.92
N PRO A 72 20.05 22.46 21.61
CA PRO A 72 19.79 21.15 20.99
C PRO A 72 20.48 19.96 21.67
N HIS A 73 21.65 20.16 22.28
CA HIS A 73 22.36 19.07 22.99
C HIS A 73 21.55 18.56 24.20
N ASP A 74 20.88 19.45 24.92
CA ASP A 74 20.06 19.09 26.09
C ASP A 74 18.87 18.19 25.73
N TRP A 75 18.42 18.24 24.46
CA TRP A 75 17.34 17.38 23.96
C TRP A 75 17.77 15.92 23.85
N THR A 76 19.06 15.67 23.60
CA THR A 76 19.64 14.33 23.47
C THR A 76 20.07 13.72 24.80
N GLU A 77 20.41 14.56 25.78
CA GLU A 77 20.82 14.13 27.13
C GLU A 77 19.61 13.89 28.04
N ARG A 78 18.52 14.65 27.87
CA ARG A 78 17.25 14.45 28.60
C ARG A 78 16.39 13.36 27.97
N ARG A 79 16.96 12.20 27.63
CA ARG A 79 16.14 10.99 27.54
C ARG A 79 15.85 10.54 28.98
N PRO A 80 14.60 10.59 29.45
CA PRO A 80 14.28 10.10 30.78
C PRO A 80 14.52 8.59 30.78
N ASN A 81 15.51 8.16 31.55
CA ASN A 81 15.87 6.75 31.71
C ASN A 81 14.77 5.97 32.46
N THR A 82 13.76 6.67 33.01
CA THR A 82 12.67 6.09 33.79
C THR A 82 11.30 6.46 33.22
N GLU A 83 10.40 5.48 33.16
CA GLU A 83 9.03 5.61 32.64
C GLU A 83 8.16 6.60 33.46
N THR A 84 8.54 6.82 34.71
CA THR A 84 7.98 7.81 35.64
C THR A 84 8.25 9.26 35.23
N ASP A 85 9.37 9.58 34.59
CA ASP A 85 9.64 10.96 34.15
C ASP A 85 8.88 11.31 32.86
N ARG A 86 8.61 10.31 32.01
CA ARG A 86 7.78 10.50 30.80
C ARG A 86 6.35 10.90 31.15
N SER A 87 5.78 10.34 32.22
CA SER A 87 4.41 10.66 32.65
C SER A 87 4.33 12.05 33.29
N ARG A 88 5.31 12.42 34.13
CA ARG A 88 5.38 13.77 34.72
C ARG A 88 5.58 14.88 33.69
N ARG A 89 6.50 14.69 32.73
CA ARG A 89 6.72 15.70 31.66
C ARG A 89 5.52 15.90 30.75
N ARG A 90 4.75 14.84 30.46
CA ARG A 90 3.50 14.97 29.69
C ARG A 90 2.51 15.89 30.41
N LEU A 91 2.37 15.71 31.72
CA LEU A 91 1.50 16.55 32.54
C LEU A 91 1.98 18.00 32.59
N THR A 92 3.30 18.24 32.61
CA THR A 92 3.83 19.61 32.63
C THR A 92 3.74 20.30 31.27
N ILE A 93 4.14 19.64 30.19
CA ILE A 93 4.11 20.22 28.83
C ILE A 93 2.67 20.46 28.35
N GLU A 94 1.72 19.61 28.73
CA GLU A 94 0.29 19.86 28.48
C GLU A 94 -0.28 21.01 29.32
N ALA A 95 0.34 21.34 30.45
CA ALA A 95 -0.10 22.43 31.33
C ALA A 95 0.48 23.80 30.96
N THR A 96 1.71 23.88 30.40
CA THR A 96 2.38 25.16 30.12
C THR A 96 2.22 25.72 28.71
N LEU A 97 1.84 24.92 27.71
CA LEU A 97 1.58 25.46 26.38
C LEU A 97 0.17 26.06 26.34
N PRO A 98 0.02 27.39 26.20
CA PRO A 98 -1.29 28.00 26.06
C PRO A 98 -1.95 27.42 24.82
N ARG A 99 -2.99 26.62 25.05
CA ARG A 99 -3.93 25.99 24.12
C ARG A 99 -4.68 27.06 23.30
N LYS A 100 -3.97 27.94 22.59
CA LYS A 100 -4.55 28.91 21.68
C LYS A 100 -4.87 28.18 20.36
N THR A 101 -6.11 27.69 20.29
CA THR A 101 -6.93 27.73 19.07
C THR A 101 -6.39 27.06 17.80
N ALA A 102 -5.54 26.03 17.89
CA ALA A 102 -5.63 24.97 16.89
C ALA A 102 -6.94 24.21 17.20
N PRO A 103 -7.85 24.00 16.24
CA PRO A 103 -9.13 23.32 16.48
C PRO A 103 -8.88 21.87 16.90
N ARG A 104 -8.58 21.66 18.18
CA ARG A 104 -8.52 20.38 18.88
C ARG A 104 -9.94 20.03 19.31
N ARG A 105 -10.86 20.01 18.36
CA ARG A 105 -12.27 19.70 18.57
C ARG A 105 -12.58 18.48 17.72
N ASP A 106 -12.35 17.31 18.30
CA ASP A 106 -13.04 16.07 17.95
C ASP A 106 -13.29 15.86 16.45
N ASP A 107 -12.23 15.72 15.65
CA ASP A 107 -12.31 15.38 14.20
C ASP A 107 -12.88 13.97 13.93
N TRP A 108 -13.58 13.40 14.91
CA TRP A 108 -14.45 12.25 14.73
C TRP A 108 -15.54 12.49 13.69
N ASN A 109 -15.91 13.74 13.43
CA ASN A 109 -16.90 14.11 12.42
C ASN A 109 -16.56 13.54 11.04
N LEU A 110 -15.29 13.59 10.60
CA LEU A 110 -14.88 13.02 9.31
C LEU A 110 -14.98 11.49 9.30
N ALA A 111 -14.64 10.84 10.41
CA ALA A 111 -14.77 9.40 10.55
C ALA A 111 -16.25 8.97 10.51
N TYR A 112 -17.13 9.67 11.23
CA TYR A 112 -18.57 9.44 11.22
C TYR A 112 -19.19 9.70 9.84
N VAL A 113 -18.78 10.78 9.15
CA VAL A 113 -19.23 11.07 7.78
C VAL A 113 -18.80 9.95 6.83
N SER A 114 -17.55 9.46 6.94
CA SER A 114 -17.09 8.36 6.07
C SER A 114 -17.90 7.08 6.28
N LEU A 115 -18.23 6.75 7.53
CA LEU A 115 -19.05 5.60 7.86
C LEU A 115 -20.51 5.80 7.43
N ALA A 116 -21.08 6.97 7.67
CA ALA A 116 -22.45 7.31 7.26
C ALA A 116 -22.61 7.26 5.75
N LEU A 117 -21.64 7.76 4.99
CA LEU A 117 -21.62 7.67 3.52
C LEU A 117 -21.55 6.21 3.05
N LEU A 118 -20.74 5.37 3.70
CA LEU A 118 -20.67 3.95 3.38
C LEU A 118 -22.00 3.24 3.65
N LEU A 119 -22.61 3.48 4.82
CA LEU A 119 -23.93 2.91 5.16
C LEU A 119 -25.02 3.39 4.20
N LEU A 120 -25.01 4.67 3.84
CA LEU A 120 -25.93 5.25 2.87
C LEU A 120 -25.72 4.66 1.47
N ALA A 121 -24.48 4.32 1.09
CA ALA A 121 -24.17 3.65 -0.17
C ALA A 121 -24.90 2.30 -0.30
N PHE A 122 -24.97 1.54 0.80
CA PHE A 122 -25.73 0.29 0.85
C PHE A 122 -27.25 0.50 0.88
N ALA A 123 -27.72 1.59 1.49
CA ALA A 123 -29.14 1.93 1.51
C ALA A 123 -29.66 2.42 0.14
N VAL A 124 -28.79 2.99 -0.71
CA VAL A 124 -29.14 3.55 -2.02
C VAL A 124 -28.28 2.92 -3.14
N PRO A 125 -28.60 1.69 -3.59
CA PRO A 125 -27.78 0.94 -4.56
C PRO A 125 -27.43 1.68 -5.86
N PRO A 126 -28.33 2.49 -6.47
CA PRO A 126 -27.97 3.27 -7.66
C PRO A 126 -26.81 4.25 -7.44
N LEU A 127 -26.59 4.68 -6.20
CA LEU A 127 -25.51 5.61 -5.81
C LEU A 127 -24.32 4.91 -5.15
N LEU A 128 -24.30 3.56 -5.11
CA LEU A 128 -23.30 2.78 -4.38
C LEU A 128 -21.87 3.21 -4.72
N TRP A 129 -21.53 3.31 -6.00
CA TRP A 129 -20.17 3.66 -6.44
C TRP A 129 -19.77 5.09 -6.03
N ILE A 130 -20.67 6.06 -6.21
CA ILE A 130 -20.41 7.47 -5.91
C ILE A 130 -20.24 7.67 -4.41
N LEU A 131 -21.14 7.10 -3.60
CA LEU A 131 -21.12 7.23 -2.15
C LEU A 131 -19.96 6.46 -1.52
N THR A 132 -19.64 5.27 -2.03
CA THR A 132 -18.46 4.50 -1.60
C THR A 132 -17.17 5.26 -1.89
N PHE A 133 -17.05 5.88 -3.07
CA PHE A 133 -15.90 6.70 -3.40
C PHE A 133 -15.80 7.96 -2.51
N GLY A 134 -16.93 8.62 -2.22
CA GLY A 134 -16.98 9.72 -1.25
C GLY A 134 -16.58 9.30 0.17
N ALA A 135 -17.05 8.13 0.63
CA ALA A 135 -16.66 7.52 1.90
C ALA A 135 -15.14 7.24 1.94
N PHE A 136 -14.57 6.74 0.84
CA PHE A 136 -13.13 6.53 0.72
C PHE A 136 -12.33 7.83 0.78
N LEU A 137 -12.75 8.88 0.05
CA LEU A 137 -12.06 10.17 0.06
C LEU A 137 -12.09 10.82 1.46
N THR A 138 -13.24 10.79 2.13
CA THR A 138 -13.38 11.31 3.50
C THR A 138 -12.57 10.51 4.51
N ALA A 139 -12.55 9.18 4.40
CA ALA A 139 -11.69 8.34 5.24
C ALA A 139 -10.20 8.59 4.98
N ARG A 140 -9.79 8.79 3.72
CA ARG A 140 -8.41 9.17 3.36
C ARG A 140 -8.03 10.53 3.91
N ALA A 141 -8.92 11.52 3.82
CA ALA A 141 -8.71 12.84 4.40
C ALA A 141 -8.55 12.76 5.93
N SER A 142 -9.40 11.97 6.60
CA SER A 142 -9.29 11.73 8.06
C SER A 142 -7.96 11.06 8.42
N ALA A 143 -7.52 10.05 7.64
CA ALA A 143 -6.25 9.37 7.88
C ALA A 143 -5.04 10.27 7.65
N HIS A 144 -5.12 11.25 6.75
CA HIS A 144 -4.06 12.24 6.54
C HIS A 144 -4.01 13.27 7.68
N ALA A 145 -5.17 13.73 8.17
CA ALA A 145 -5.26 14.60 9.34
C ALA A 145 -4.67 13.93 10.60
N ASP A 146 -4.95 12.64 10.79
CA ASP A 146 -4.46 11.85 11.93
C ASP A 146 -2.97 11.49 11.87
N GLY A 147 -2.31 11.64 10.71
CA GLY A 147 -0.87 11.42 10.58
C GLY A 147 -0.06 12.28 11.55
N ILE A 148 -0.62 13.42 11.96
CA ILE A 148 -0.05 14.40 12.90
C ILE A 148 -0.38 14.05 14.37
N ALA A 149 -1.41 13.22 14.62
CA ALA A 149 -1.93 12.94 15.96
C ALA A 149 -1.29 11.71 16.65
N GLN A 150 -1.20 11.74 17.98
CA GLN A 150 -0.48 10.74 18.79
C GLN A 150 -0.99 9.29 18.64
N PRO A 151 -0.12 8.27 18.76
CA PRO A 151 -0.44 6.86 18.45
C PRO A 151 -1.46 6.17 19.37
N ARG A 152 -1.82 6.73 20.53
CA ARG A 152 -2.61 6.03 21.57
C ARG A 152 -4.13 6.23 21.44
N GLU A 153 -4.60 7.31 20.82
CA GLU A 153 -6.04 7.56 20.57
C GLU A 153 -6.53 6.95 19.23
N ARG A 154 -5.61 6.36 18.45
CA ARG A 154 -5.85 5.90 17.07
C ARG A 154 -6.78 4.70 16.95
N THR A 155 -6.96 3.88 17.99
CA THR A 155 -7.65 2.58 17.87
C THR A 155 -9.15 2.72 17.59
N SER A 156 -9.84 3.57 18.36
CA SER A 156 -11.29 3.73 18.22
C SER A 156 -11.68 4.51 16.95
N GLN A 157 -10.92 5.54 16.58
CA GLN A 157 -11.12 6.27 15.32
C GLN A 157 -10.79 5.41 14.10
N ALA A 158 -9.73 4.59 14.17
CA ALA A 158 -9.40 3.66 13.10
C ALA A 158 -10.55 2.71 12.78
N PHE A 159 -11.27 2.24 13.80
CA PHE A 159 -12.39 1.33 13.60
C PHE A 159 -13.52 1.92 12.75
N LEU A 160 -13.82 3.22 12.90
CA LEU A 160 -14.89 3.88 12.15
C LEU A 160 -14.52 4.15 10.68
N ARG A 161 -13.26 4.50 10.40
CA ARG A 161 -12.80 4.81 9.04
C ARG A 161 -12.41 3.57 8.22
N ASN A 162 -11.84 2.54 8.86
CA ASN A 162 -11.24 1.40 8.17
C ASN A 162 -12.23 0.61 7.29
N PRO A 163 -13.52 0.43 7.63
CA PRO A 163 -14.47 -0.29 6.79
C PRO A 163 -14.59 0.32 5.39
N SER A 164 -14.67 1.66 5.30
CA SER A 164 -14.79 2.36 4.02
C SER A 164 -13.53 2.21 3.16
N LEU A 165 -12.35 2.27 3.78
CA LEU A 165 -11.07 2.05 3.11
C LEU A 165 -10.97 0.60 2.63
N LEU A 166 -11.30 -0.37 3.49
CA LEU A 166 -11.23 -1.80 3.17
C LEU A 166 -12.18 -2.17 2.03
N PHE A 167 -13.38 -1.58 2.01
CA PHE A 167 -14.37 -1.83 0.96
C PHE A 167 -13.92 -1.38 -0.42
N VAL A 168 -13.09 -0.32 -0.52
CA VAL A 168 -12.49 0.11 -1.80
C VAL A 168 -11.19 -0.63 -2.09
N TYR A 169 -10.34 -0.81 -1.09
CA TYR A 169 -9.04 -1.45 -1.27
C TYR A 169 -9.14 -2.93 -1.60
N VAL A 170 -10.09 -3.68 -1.04
CA VAL A 170 -10.21 -5.13 -1.32
C VAL A 170 -10.52 -5.40 -2.79
N PRO A 171 -11.57 -4.81 -3.40
CA PRO A 171 -11.80 -4.95 -4.84
C PRO A 171 -10.63 -4.43 -5.67
N LEU A 172 -10.04 -3.29 -5.30
CA LEU A 172 -8.90 -2.74 -6.03
C LEU A 172 -7.69 -3.68 -6.02
N VAL A 173 -7.37 -4.26 -4.86
CA VAL A 173 -6.31 -5.25 -4.70
C VAL A 173 -6.67 -6.53 -5.45
N MET A 174 -7.92 -7.00 -5.40
CA MET A 174 -8.37 -8.16 -6.16
C MET A 174 -8.22 -7.95 -7.67
N VAL A 175 -8.64 -6.80 -8.20
CA VAL A 175 -8.43 -6.43 -9.60
C VAL A 175 -6.93 -6.36 -9.89
N LEU A 176 -6.15 -5.68 -9.06
CA LEU A 176 -4.70 -5.56 -9.23
C LEU A 176 -3.99 -6.92 -9.21
N LEU A 177 -4.46 -7.90 -8.44
CA LEU A 177 -3.86 -9.24 -8.35
C LEU A 177 -4.33 -10.15 -9.48
N LEU A 178 -5.60 -10.05 -9.89
CA LEU A 178 -6.26 -10.99 -10.80
C LEU A 178 -6.36 -10.51 -12.25
N TRP A 179 -6.15 -9.22 -12.54
CA TRP A 179 -6.25 -8.71 -13.90
C TRP A 179 -5.33 -9.41 -14.92
N PRO A 180 -4.12 -9.91 -14.61
CA PRO A 180 -3.31 -10.62 -15.61
C PRO A 180 -3.98 -11.92 -16.05
N ALA A 181 -4.64 -12.63 -15.12
CA ALA A 181 -5.41 -13.82 -15.44
C ALA A 181 -6.60 -13.49 -16.35
N VAL A 182 -7.27 -12.38 -16.08
CA VAL A 182 -8.37 -11.86 -16.92
C VAL A 182 -7.85 -11.49 -18.31
N VAL A 183 -6.73 -10.78 -18.43
CA VAL A 183 -6.13 -10.41 -19.72
C VAL A 183 -5.68 -11.64 -20.51
N VAL A 184 -5.03 -12.61 -19.87
CA VAL A 184 -4.64 -13.87 -20.53
C VAL A 184 -5.87 -14.62 -21.02
N ARG A 185 -6.94 -14.66 -20.24
CA ARG A 185 -8.23 -15.26 -20.64
C ARG A 185 -8.86 -14.54 -21.83
N PHE A 186 -8.94 -13.21 -21.80
CA PHE A 186 -9.49 -12.42 -22.90
C PHE A 186 -8.63 -12.51 -24.17
N ALA A 187 -7.31 -12.45 -24.05
CA ALA A 187 -6.40 -12.64 -25.18
C ALA A 187 -6.54 -14.03 -25.79
N ALA A 188 -6.70 -15.05 -24.94
CA ALA A 188 -6.99 -16.40 -25.36
C ALA A 188 -8.30 -16.48 -26.15
N ASP A 189 -9.40 -15.94 -25.60
CA ASP A 189 -10.71 -15.93 -26.26
C ASP A 189 -10.67 -15.16 -27.60
N TYR A 190 -10.01 -13.99 -27.61
CA TYR A 190 -9.83 -13.17 -28.81
C TYR A 190 -9.06 -13.91 -29.90
N LEU A 191 -7.94 -14.56 -29.58
CA LEU A 191 -7.14 -15.33 -30.54
C LEU A 191 -7.90 -16.53 -31.11
N VAL A 192 -8.79 -17.13 -30.33
CA VAL A 192 -9.62 -18.25 -30.79
C VAL A 192 -10.70 -17.76 -31.75
N ASP A 193 -11.41 -16.69 -31.41
CA ASP A 193 -12.43 -16.11 -32.29
C ASP A 193 -11.81 -15.58 -33.60
N HIS A 194 -10.56 -15.10 -33.54
CA HIS A 194 -9.80 -14.63 -34.69
C HIS A 194 -8.95 -15.72 -35.35
N ARG A 195 -9.15 -17.02 -35.06
CA ARG A 195 -8.47 -18.12 -35.78
C ARG A 195 -8.70 -18.06 -37.29
N VAL A 196 -9.87 -17.58 -37.73
CA VAL A 196 -10.17 -17.32 -39.15
C VAL A 196 -9.22 -16.29 -39.76
N PHE A 197 -8.74 -15.35 -38.94
CA PHE A 197 -7.74 -14.34 -39.32
C PHE A 197 -6.33 -14.94 -39.30
N ALA A 198 -5.96 -15.71 -38.27
CA ALA A 198 -4.63 -16.32 -38.16
C ALA A 198 -4.31 -17.32 -39.29
N THR A 199 -5.29 -18.12 -39.74
CA THR A 199 -5.14 -18.98 -40.93
C THR A 199 -4.92 -18.20 -42.22
N ARG A 200 -5.35 -16.93 -42.28
CA ARG A 200 -5.23 -16.07 -43.46
C ARG A 200 -3.88 -15.34 -43.54
N PHE A 201 -3.19 -15.15 -42.41
CA PHE A 201 -1.90 -14.43 -42.35
C PHE A 201 -0.67 -15.36 -42.27
N GLY A 202 -0.83 -16.68 -42.33
CA GLY A 202 0.29 -17.62 -42.47
C GLY A 202 1.30 -17.59 -41.33
N VAL A 203 0.92 -17.11 -40.15
CA VAL A 203 1.84 -16.95 -39.03
C VAL A 203 1.83 -18.21 -38.18
N GLU A 204 3.03 -18.66 -37.75
CA GLU A 204 3.25 -19.84 -36.89
C GLU A 204 2.54 -19.80 -35.52
N PHE A 205 1.72 -18.79 -35.22
CA PHE A 205 0.87 -18.76 -34.02
C PHE A 205 -0.31 -19.75 -34.06
N ALA A 206 -0.49 -20.48 -35.17
CA ALA A 206 -1.52 -21.50 -35.30
C ALA A 206 -1.47 -22.54 -34.16
N TRP A 207 -0.28 -22.98 -33.72
CA TRP A 207 -0.15 -23.95 -32.61
C TRP A 207 -0.51 -23.35 -31.24
N ILE A 208 -0.27 -22.05 -31.03
CA ILE A 208 -0.66 -21.34 -29.80
C ILE A 208 -2.18 -21.18 -29.78
N ALA A 209 -2.77 -20.72 -30.88
CA ALA A 209 -4.21 -20.64 -31.04
C ALA A 209 -4.85 -22.03 -30.91
N GLU A 210 -4.20 -23.09 -31.42
CA GLU A 210 -4.61 -24.49 -31.32
C GLU A 210 -4.80 -24.92 -29.86
N ARG A 211 -3.74 -24.77 -29.07
CA ARG A 211 -3.72 -25.07 -27.63
C ARG A 211 -4.71 -24.23 -26.83
N ILE A 212 -4.94 -22.97 -27.23
CA ILE A 212 -5.86 -22.09 -26.52
C ILE A 212 -7.33 -22.50 -26.76
N ALA A 213 -7.77 -22.86 -27.97
CA ALA A 213 -9.17 -23.26 -28.14
C ALA A 213 -9.50 -24.62 -27.50
N THR A 214 -8.52 -25.52 -27.33
CA THR A 214 -8.73 -26.73 -26.51
C THR A 214 -9.06 -26.41 -25.05
N ILE A 215 -8.69 -25.22 -24.54
CA ILE A 215 -9.08 -24.75 -23.21
C ILE A 215 -10.55 -24.28 -23.20
N ARG A 216 -11.11 -23.87 -24.34
CA ARG A 216 -12.47 -23.32 -24.47
C ARG A 216 -13.58 -24.38 -24.54
N LEU A 217 -13.27 -25.59 -25.01
CA LEU A 217 -14.28 -26.66 -25.22
C LEU A 217 -14.54 -27.54 -23.99
N THR A 218 -13.79 -27.36 -22.91
CA THR A 218 -14.21 -27.92 -21.61
C THR A 218 -15.15 -26.93 -20.97
N ASN A 219 -16.44 -27.07 -21.28
CA ASN A 219 -17.51 -26.56 -20.41
C ASN A 219 -17.11 -26.87 -18.97
N PHE A 220 -17.13 -25.85 -18.11
CA PHE A 220 -16.71 -25.93 -16.72
C PHE A 220 -17.68 -26.86 -15.97
N ASP A 221 -17.52 -28.16 -16.18
CA ASP A 221 -18.28 -29.20 -15.50
C ASP A 221 -17.61 -29.38 -14.14
N PRO A 222 -18.26 -28.96 -13.04
CA PRO A 222 -17.70 -29.05 -11.69
C PRO A 222 -17.26 -30.47 -11.34
N SER A 223 -17.85 -31.50 -11.95
CA SER A 223 -17.47 -32.91 -11.72
C SER A 223 -16.18 -33.34 -12.43
N ARG A 224 -15.74 -32.62 -13.48
CA ARG A 224 -14.46 -32.82 -14.21
C ARG A 224 -13.42 -31.71 -13.90
N THR A 225 -13.67 -30.91 -12.86
CA THR A 225 -12.84 -29.74 -12.54
C THR A 225 -11.45 -30.09 -12.06
N LEU A 226 -11.23 -31.20 -11.36
CA LEU A 226 -9.91 -31.49 -10.83
C LEU A 226 -8.91 -31.77 -11.96
N ASP A 227 -9.30 -32.63 -12.91
CA ASP A 227 -8.46 -32.96 -14.06
C ASP A 227 -8.25 -31.78 -15.01
N SER A 228 -9.28 -30.96 -15.23
CA SER A 228 -9.17 -29.76 -16.07
C SER A 228 -8.39 -28.64 -15.39
N ALA A 229 -8.54 -28.45 -14.08
CA ALA A 229 -7.76 -27.50 -13.29
C ALA A 229 -6.28 -27.91 -13.19
N VAL A 230 -5.97 -29.20 -13.03
CA VAL A 230 -4.57 -29.68 -13.07
C VAL A 230 -3.99 -29.51 -14.47
N ARG A 231 -4.76 -29.84 -15.51
CA ARG A 231 -4.29 -29.83 -16.90
C ARG A 231 -4.10 -28.42 -17.47
N ASN A 232 -4.91 -27.45 -17.05
CA ASN A 232 -4.90 -26.08 -17.58
C ASN A 232 -4.49 -25.01 -16.55
N GLY A 233 -4.46 -25.33 -15.25
CA GLY A 233 -4.23 -24.36 -14.18
C GLY A 233 -2.89 -23.64 -14.28
N HIS A 234 -1.85 -24.29 -14.83
CA HIS A 234 -0.54 -23.67 -15.03
C HIS A 234 -0.60 -22.40 -15.91
N TRP A 235 -1.54 -22.31 -16.86
CA TRP A 235 -1.72 -21.13 -17.72
C TRP A 235 -2.27 -19.90 -16.98
N LEU A 236 -3.00 -20.09 -15.89
CA LEU A 236 -3.50 -19.00 -15.05
C LEU A 236 -2.54 -18.70 -13.89
N ILE A 237 -1.97 -19.75 -13.29
CA ILE A 237 -1.06 -19.63 -12.14
C ILE A 237 0.24 -18.93 -12.54
N PHE A 238 0.80 -19.25 -13.72
CA PHE A 238 2.09 -18.70 -14.13
C PHE A 238 2.07 -17.18 -14.36
N PRO A 239 1.13 -16.59 -15.14
CA PRO A 239 1.07 -15.14 -15.33
C PRO A 239 0.80 -14.38 -14.02
N VAL A 240 -0.06 -14.91 -13.16
CA VAL A 240 -0.31 -14.33 -11.83
C VAL A 240 0.97 -14.36 -10.99
N GLY A 241 1.69 -15.49 -10.98
CA GLY A 241 2.98 -15.61 -10.29
C GLY A 241 4.02 -14.60 -10.78
N CYS A 242 4.21 -14.49 -12.10
CA CYS A 242 5.10 -13.49 -12.70
C CYS A 242 4.68 -12.05 -12.34
N TRP A 243 3.37 -11.78 -12.35
CA TRP A 243 2.86 -10.46 -11.99
C TRP A 243 3.11 -10.11 -10.52
N LEU A 244 2.98 -11.06 -9.58
CA LEU A 244 3.33 -10.84 -8.17
C LEU A 244 4.80 -10.49 -7.99
N ILE A 245 5.69 -11.12 -8.77
CA ILE A 245 7.13 -10.80 -8.77
C ILE A 245 7.36 -9.36 -9.24
N VAL A 246 6.66 -8.93 -10.31
CA VAL A 246 6.72 -7.54 -10.81
C VAL A 246 6.20 -6.56 -9.77
N LEU A 247 5.04 -6.83 -9.14
CA LEU A 247 4.51 -6.00 -8.06
C LEU A 247 5.47 -5.90 -6.88
N ALA A 248 6.09 -7.02 -6.47
CA ALA A 248 7.10 -7.02 -5.42
C ALA A 248 8.31 -6.13 -5.77
N ALA A 249 8.77 -6.18 -7.02
CA ALA A 249 9.83 -5.33 -7.51
C ALA A 249 9.43 -3.85 -7.49
N ILE A 250 8.22 -3.50 -7.94
CA ILE A 250 7.69 -2.12 -7.90
C ILE A 250 7.63 -1.61 -6.46
N VAL A 251 7.07 -2.38 -5.52
CA VAL A 251 6.98 -1.99 -4.10
C VAL A 251 8.36 -1.80 -3.49
N ARG A 252 9.33 -2.64 -3.86
CA ARG A 252 10.73 -2.56 -3.38
C ARG A 252 11.49 -1.37 -3.96
N LEU A 253 11.31 -1.07 -5.25
CA LEU A 253 11.97 0.05 -5.95
C LEU A 253 11.35 1.40 -5.59
N ALA A 254 10.06 1.43 -5.28
CA ALA A 254 9.32 2.65 -4.99
C ALA A 254 8.52 2.54 -3.67
N PRO A 255 9.20 2.45 -2.51
CA PRO A 255 8.51 2.23 -1.22
C PRO A 255 7.69 3.45 -0.78
N ARG A 256 8.16 4.67 -1.08
CA ARG A 256 7.48 5.93 -0.73
C ARG A 256 6.10 6.08 -1.42
N PRO A 257 5.98 5.97 -2.75
CA PRO A 257 4.66 6.07 -3.40
C PRO A 257 3.75 4.90 -3.01
N SER A 258 4.28 3.70 -2.83
CA SER A 258 3.52 2.54 -2.37
C SER A 258 2.92 2.77 -0.97
N ALA A 259 3.73 3.28 -0.03
CA ALA A 259 3.25 3.67 1.29
C ALA A 259 2.16 4.74 1.21
N LYS A 260 2.31 5.75 0.34
CA LYS A 260 1.30 6.81 0.17
C LYS A 260 -0.03 6.29 -0.40
N LEU A 261 0.03 5.41 -1.39
CA LEU A 261 -1.15 4.83 -2.06
C LEU A 261 -1.98 3.95 -1.11
N PHE A 262 -1.31 3.15 -0.30
CA PHE A 262 -1.95 2.15 0.57
C PHE A 262 -1.94 2.53 2.06
N HIS A 263 -1.64 3.78 2.41
CA HIS A 263 -1.82 4.29 3.77
C HIS A 263 -3.31 4.22 4.17
N PRO A 264 -3.66 3.66 5.35
CA PRO A 264 -2.80 3.40 6.51
C PRO A 264 -2.25 1.96 6.65
N PHE A 265 -2.54 1.05 5.71
CA PHE A 265 -2.22 -0.38 5.86
C PHE A 265 -0.74 -0.70 5.64
N LEU A 266 -0.10 -0.02 4.68
CA LEU A 266 1.33 -0.16 4.39
C LEU A 266 2.14 0.93 5.11
N GLY A 267 2.27 0.82 6.43
CA GLY A 267 3.22 1.62 7.21
C GLY A 267 4.67 1.15 7.00
N ARG A 268 5.38 0.90 8.11
CA ARG A 268 6.78 0.38 8.10
C ARG A 268 6.93 -1.00 7.45
N SER A 269 5.83 -1.68 7.13
CA SER A 269 5.80 -3.05 6.62
C SER A 269 5.96 -3.17 5.09
N THR A 270 6.25 -2.07 4.37
CA THR A 270 6.40 -2.10 2.89
C THR A 270 7.44 -3.10 2.42
N ARG A 271 8.58 -3.22 3.13
CA ARG A 271 9.63 -4.20 2.83
C ARG A 271 9.17 -5.64 3.08
N THR A 272 8.46 -5.89 4.18
CA THR A 272 7.92 -7.21 4.51
C THR A 272 6.88 -7.63 3.49
N LEU A 273 5.98 -6.73 3.09
CA LEU A 273 5.00 -7.01 2.05
C LEU A 273 5.66 -7.32 0.71
N ALA A 274 6.67 -6.53 0.30
CA ALA A 274 7.42 -6.82 -0.93
C ALA A 274 8.06 -8.22 -0.86
N GLY A 275 8.61 -8.61 0.30
CA GLY A 275 9.13 -9.96 0.53
C GLY A 275 8.07 -11.04 0.41
N MET A 276 6.89 -10.85 1.01
CA MET A 276 5.76 -11.77 0.92
C MET A 276 5.25 -11.92 -0.53
N LEU A 277 5.07 -10.80 -1.24
CA LEU A 277 4.65 -10.80 -2.65
C LEU A 277 5.67 -11.55 -3.53
N LEU A 278 6.96 -11.32 -3.32
CA LEU A 278 8.02 -12.01 -4.05
C LEU A 278 8.00 -13.51 -3.77
N PHE A 279 7.90 -13.90 -2.50
CA PHE A 279 7.84 -15.30 -2.10
C PHE A 279 6.62 -16.01 -2.69
N CYS A 280 5.43 -15.42 -2.56
CA CYS A 280 4.20 -15.97 -3.16
C CYS A 280 4.31 -16.06 -4.68
N GLY A 281 4.86 -15.04 -5.34
CA GLY A 281 5.07 -15.05 -6.79
C GLY A 281 5.99 -16.17 -7.25
N LEU A 282 7.14 -16.34 -6.59
CA LEU A 282 8.09 -17.43 -6.87
C LEU A 282 7.46 -18.80 -6.63
N LEU A 283 6.69 -18.96 -5.54
CA LEU A 283 5.99 -20.20 -5.24
C LEU A 283 4.95 -20.57 -6.32
N LEU A 284 4.19 -19.59 -6.81
CA LEU A 284 3.22 -19.83 -7.89
C LEU A 284 3.92 -20.19 -9.21
N VAL A 285 5.00 -19.50 -9.57
CA VAL A 285 5.80 -19.82 -10.77
C VAL A 285 6.39 -21.22 -10.68
N ALA A 286 6.99 -21.58 -9.54
CA ALA A 286 7.54 -22.92 -9.31
C ALA A 286 6.45 -24.00 -9.38
N SER A 287 5.27 -23.74 -8.81
CA SER A 287 4.13 -24.65 -8.88
C SER A 287 3.64 -24.86 -10.32
N ALA A 288 3.55 -23.77 -11.10
CA ALA A 288 3.19 -23.87 -12.51
C ALA A 288 4.22 -24.65 -13.34
N LEU A 289 5.51 -24.43 -13.10
CA LEU A 289 6.59 -25.19 -13.74
C LEU A 289 6.54 -26.68 -13.36
N ALA A 290 6.32 -26.99 -12.08
CA ALA A 290 6.18 -28.37 -11.61
C ALA A 290 4.99 -29.08 -12.29
N LEU A 291 3.85 -28.41 -12.44
CA LEU A 291 2.70 -28.95 -13.19
C LEU A 291 3.03 -29.21 -14.66
N VAL A 292 3.80 -28.33 -15.31
CA VAL A 292 4.27 -28.52 -16.69
C VAL A 292 5.21 -29.71 -16.79
N LEU A 293 6.16 -29.86 -15.87
CA LEU A 293 7.09 -30.99 -15.83
C LEU A 293 6.37 -32.31 -15.59
N LEU A 294 5.48 -32.36 -14.59
CA LEU A 294 4.66 -33.54 -14.29
C LEU A 294 3.85 -33.99 -15.52
N LYS A 295 3.28 -33.04 -16.26
CA LYS A 295 2.56 -33.31 -17.50
C LYS A 295 3.43 -33.95 -18.58
N HIS A 296 4.72 -33.59 -18.67
CA HIS A 296 5.65 -34.16 -19.65
C HIS A 296 6.25 -35.50 -19.18
N SER A 297 6.32 -35.74 -17.87
CA SER A 297 6.87 -36.98 -17.31
C SER A 297 5.88 -38.15 -17.27
N LEU A 298 4.57 -37.91 -17.41
CA LEU A 298 3.57 -38.98 -17.47
C LEU A 298 3.66 -39.67 -18.84
N PRO A 299 4.02 -40.97 -18.90
CA PRO A 299 4.13 -41.70 -20.16
C PRO A 299 2.77 -41.73 -20.86
N HIS A 300 2.73 -41.25 -22.10
CA HIS A 300 1.51 -41.21 -22.93
C HIS A 300 0.79 -42.56 -23.01
N ASP A 301 1.52 -43.67 -22.87
CA ASP A 301 1.02 -45.02 -23.02
C ASP A 301 0.18 -45.52 -21.82
N ALA A 302 0.32 -44.92 -20.64
CA ALA A 302 -0.41 -45.35 -19.44
C ALA A 302 -1.90 -44.97 -19.48
N VAL A 303 -2.24 -43.86 -20.16
CA VAL A 303 -3.61 -43.33 -20.23
C VAL A 303 -4.47 -44.08 -21.26
N VAL A 304 -3.87 -44.56 -22.34
CA VAL A 304 -4.60 -45.26 -23.42
C VAL A 304 -5.04 -46.67 -22.98
N ARG A 305 -4.23 -47.37 -22.16
CA ARG A 305 -4.59 -48.72 -21.70
C ARG A 305 -5.81 -48.76 -20.78
N HIS A 306 -6.05 -47.71 -19.99
CA HIS A 306 -7.23 -47.65 -19.12
C HIS A 306 -8.54 -47.34 -19.88
N THR A 307 -8.47 -46.67 -21.03
CA THR A 307 -9.66 -46.34 -21.82
C THR A 307 -10.06 -47.47 -22.78
N MET A 308 -9.09 -48.22 -23.32
CA MET A 308 -9.41 -49.37 -24.18
C MET A 308 -9.87 -50.62 -23.40
N GLY A 309 -9.42 -50.81 -22.16
CA GLY A 309 -9.80 -51.99 -21.36
C GLY A 309 -11.26 -52.02 -20.89
N SER A 310 -11.92 -50.86 -20.77
CA SER A 310 -13.30 -50.77 -20.24
C SER A 310 -14.38 -50.94 -21.32
N GLY A 311 -14.06 -50.80 -22.61
CA GLY A 311 -15.04 -50.92 -23.70
C GLY A 311 -15.26 -52.35 -24.18
N ALA A 312 -14.28 -53.24 -23.99
CA ALA A 312 -14.31 -54.60 -24.52
C ALA A 312 -15.26 -55.55 -23.74
N LEU A 313 -15.73 -55.17 -22.55
CA LEU A 313 -16.63 -56.00 -21.73
C LEU A 313 -18.12 -55.65 -21.88
N ALA A 314 -18.49 -54.61 -22.64
CA ALA A 314 -19.87 -54.15 -22.75
C ALA A 314 -20.61 -54.60 -24.04
N THR A 315 -20.00 -55.45 -24.88
CA THR A 315 -20.59 -55.88 -26.18
C THR A 315 -21.02 -57.35 -26.23
N HIS A 316 -21.01 -58.07 -25.10
CA HIS A 316 -21.62 -59.39 -24.96
C HIS A 316 -22.72 -59.37 -23.91
N GLY A 317 -23.91 -58.95 -24.33
CA GLY A 317 -25.16 -58.97 -23.55
C GLY A 317 -26.34 -58.75 -24.46
#